data_AF-A0A2T5VD49-F1
#
_entry.id   AF-A0A2T5VD49-F1
#
_cell.length_a   1.000
_cell.length_b   1.000
_cell.length_c   1.000
_cell.angle_alpha   90.00
_cell.angle_beta   90.00
_cell.angle_gamma   90.00
#
_symmetry.space_group_name_H-M   'P 1'
#
loop_
_entity.id
_entity.type
_entity.pdbx_description
1 polymer ?
#
loop_
_entity_poly.entity_id
_entity_poly.type
_entity_poly.pdbx_seq_one_letter_code
_entity_poly.pdbx_strand_id
1 'polypeptide(L)'
;MIVVLLRNGEERLLSAVETGLIPISLAINIARADHSEVQNLLMDAYAAGKIKGKKLATVRRMLDQRMHRHKGISDNGLGRTSPRRKITAADLMRLYQTEAEKQRILVKKANYAQAKLLFIVEALKELLADDGFTTLLRAERLETMPRALKMRIDGNSLS
;
A
#
# COMPACT_ATOMS: atom_id res chain seq x y z
N MET A 1 -5.11 -28.74 8.76
CA MET A 1 -4.26 -28.63 7.55
C MET A 1 -4.46 -27.31 6.79
N ILE A 2 -5.69 -26.91 6.46
CA ILE A 2 -6.00 -25.60 5.81
C ILE A 2 -5.53 -24.38 6.62
N VAL A 3 -5.48 -24.51 7.95
CA VAL A 3 -5.04 -23.46 8.90
C VAL A 3 -3.60 -22.99 8.67
N VAL A 4 -2.69 -23.84 8.19
CA VAL A 4 -1.27 -23.47 7.98
C VAL A 4 -1.11 -22.51 6.79
N LEU A 5 -1.87 -22.72 5.72
CA LEU A 5 -1.83 -21.87 4.53
C LEU A 5 -2.51 -20.52 4.79
N LEU A 6 -3.64 -20.52 5.51
CA LEU A 6 -4.34 -19.30 5.91
C LEU A 6 -3.53 -18.45 6.89
N ARG A 7 -2.90 -19.05 7.93
CA ARG A 7 -2.04 -18.33 8.88
C ARG A 7 -0.81 -17.71 8.22
N ASN A 8 -0.33 -18.31 7.14
CA ASN A 8 0.84 -17.82 6.41
C ASN A 8 0.49 -16.78 5.34
N GLY A 9 -0.79 -16.42 5.13
CA GLY A 9 -1.21 -15.50 4.06
C GLY A 9 -1.15 -16.11 2.66
N GLU A 10 -1.05 -17.43 2.54
CA GLU A 10 -0.81 -18.15 1.28
C GLU A 10 -2.13 -18.56 0.59
N GLU A 11 -3.05 -17.61 0.40
CA GLU A 11 -4.37 -17.85 -0.20
C GLU A 11 -4.28 -18.40 -1.64
N ARG A 12 -3.23 -18.01 -2.38
CA ARG A 12 -2.98 -18.53 -3.73
C ARG A 12 -2.61 -20.01 -3.74
N LEU A 13 -1.83 -20.47 -2.76
CA LEU A 13 -1.52 -21.90 -2.60
C LEU A 13 -2.77 -22.69 -2.20
N LEU A 14 -3.62 -22.11 -1.35
CA LEU A 14 -4.90 -22.72 -1.00
C LEU A 14 -5.80 -22.89 -2.24
N SER A 15 -5.94 -21.86 -3.08
CA SER A 15 -6.72 -21.94 -4.32
C SER A 15 -6.15 -22.94 -5.33
N ALA A 16 -4.82 -23.07 -5.43
CA ALA A 16 -4.18 -24.08 -6.27
C ALA A 16 -4.46 -25.52 -5.79
N VAL A 17 -4.65 -25.72 -4.48
CA VAL A 17 -5.06 -27.01 -3.92
C VAL A 17 -6.53 -27.29 -4.21
N GLU A 18 -7.42 -26.33 -3.99
CA GLU A 18 -8.86 -26.46 -4.24
C GLU A 18 -9.19 -26.78 -5.71
N THR A 19 -8.40 -26.23 -6.63
CA THR A 19 -8.55 -26.47 -8.08
C THR A 19 -7.89 -27.77 -8.55
N GLY A 20 -7.24 -28.52 -7.67
CA GLY A 20 -6.52 -29.76 -8.03
C GLY A 20 -5.28 -29.52 -8.90
N LEU A 21 -4.74 -28.30 -8.88
CA LEU A 21 -3.53 -27.94 -9.60
C LEU A 21 -2.29 -28.55 -8.93
N ILE A 22 -2.24 -28.52 -7.59
CA ILE A 22 -1.19 -29.14 -6.78
C ILE A 22 -1.79 -29.94 -5.61
N PRO A 23 -1.13 -31.03 -5.19
CA PRO A 23 -1.49 -31.71 -3.95
C PRO A 23 -1.28 -30.82 -2.71
N ILE A 24 -2.13 -30.98 -1.70
CA ILE A 24 -2.04 -30.21 -0.44
C ILE A 24 -0.70 -30.40 0.29
N SER A 25 -0.11 -31.59 0.22
CA SER A 25 1.19 -31.90 0.82
C SER A 25 2.31 -31.04 0.23
N LEU A 26 2.25 -30.77 -1.07
CA LEU A 26 3.22 -29.92 -1.76
C LEU A 26 2.99 -28.44 -1.45
N ALA A 27 1.73 -28.00 -1.38
CA ALA A 27 1.40 -26.62 -0.99
C ALA A 27 1.93 -26.28 0.41
N ILE A 28 1.85 -27.22 1.36
CA ILE A 28 2.39 -27.04 2.71
C ILE A 28 3.91 -26.92 2.71
N ASN A 29 4.61 -27.76 1.94
CA ASN A 29 6.07 -27.68 1.83
C ASN A 29 6.52 -26.34 1.23
N ILE A 30 5.85 -25.89 0.17
CA ILE A 30 6.13 -24.59 -0.47
C ILE A 30 5.81 -23.40 0.46
N ALA A 31 4.79 -23.52 1.31
CA ALA A 31 4.42 -22.47 2.26
C ALA A 31 5.38 -22.36 3.46
N ARG A 32 6.23 -23.38 3.68
CA ARG A 32 7.25 -23.44 4.75
C ARG A 32 8.67 -23.18 4.25
N ALA A 33 8.90 -23.35 2.95
CA ALA A 33 10.21 -23.21 2.33
C ALA A 33 10.54 -21.75 1.99
N ASP A 34 11.82 -21.42 2.11
CA ASP A 34 12.38 -20.15 1.65
C ASP A 34 12.57 -20.13 0.12
N HIS A 35 12.78 -18.94 -0.45
CA HIS A 35 12.76 -18.74 -1.90
C HIS A 35 13.76 -19.61 -2.68
N SER A 36 14.91 -19.91 -2.11
CA SER A 36 15.93 -20.80 -2.69
C SER A 36 15.51 -22.27 -2.71
N GLU A 37 14.65 -22.70 -1.80
CA GLU A 37 14.25 -24.10 -1.62
C GLU A 37 13.02 -24.48 -2.47
N VAL A 38 12.24 -23.50 -2.91
CA VAL A 38 11.01 -23.70 -3.71
C VAL A 38 11.31 -24.39 -5.05
N GLN A 39 12.43 -24.08 -5.70
CA GLN A 39 12.80 -24.69 -6.98
C GLN A 39 13.11 -26.18 -6.83
N ASN A 40 13.82 -26.57 -5.77
CA ASN A 40 14.14 -27.97 -5.48
C ASN A 40 12.85 -28.76 -5.17
N LEU A 41 11.95 -28.18 -4.37
CA LEU A 41 10.64 -28.79 -4.07
C LEU A 41 9.77 -29.03 -5.31
N LEU A 42 9.84 -28.15 -6.32
CA LEU A 42 9.13 -28.35 -7.59
C LEU A 42 9.76 -29.49 -8.42
N MET A 43 11.08 -29.61 -8.41
CA MET A 43 11.79 -30.69 -9.11
C MET A 43 11.50 -32.04 -8.45
N ASP A 44 11.53 -32.11 -7.12
CA ASP A 44 11.19 -33.32 -6.37
C ASP A 44 9.73 -33.72 -6.58
N ALA A 45 8.81 -32.75 -6.62
CA ALA A 45 7.41 -33.01 -6.92
C ALA A 45 7.18 -33.50 -8.36
N TYR A 46 7.99 -33.05 -9.31
CA TYR A 46 7.96 -33.54 -10.69
C TYR A 46 8.51 -34.97 -10.79
N ALA A 47 9.66 -35.24 -10.17
CA ALA A 47 10.27 -36.57 -10.13
C ALA A 47 9.37 -37.60 -9.43
N ALA A 48 8.71 -37.21 -8.34
CA ALA A 48 7.73 -38.04 -7.64
C ALA A 48 6.37 -38.16 -8.37
N GLY A 49 6.22 -37.55 -9.56
CA GLY A 49 4.99 -37.62 -10.37
C GLY A 49 3.78 -36.87 -9.81
N LYS A 50 3.96 -36.05 -8.76
CA LYS A 50 2.93 -35.28 -8.08
C LYS A 50 2.44 -34.08 -8.90
N ILE A 51 3.28 -33.57 -9.79
CA ILE A 51 2.94 -32.55 -10.80
C ILE A 51 3.48 -33.01 -12.16
N LYS A 52 2.68 -32.88 -13.23
CA LYS A 52 3.08 -33.25 -14.60
C LYS A 52 2.80 -32.13 -15.61
N GLY A 53 3.66 -32.04 -16.64
CA GLY A 53 3.45 -31.25 -17.85
C GLY A 53 2.95 -29.82 -17.63
N LYS A 54 1.79 -29.49 -18.22
CA LYS A 54 1.16 -28.15 -18.19
C LYS A 54 0.90 -27.61 -16.78
N LYS A 55 0.70 -28.47 -15.78
CA LYS A 55 0.51 -28.04 -14.38
C LYS A 55 1.78 -27.45 -13.78
N LEU A 56 2.96 -27.98 -14.13
CA LEU A 56 4.25 -27.47 -13.63
C LEU A 56 4.51 -26.04 -14.09
N ALA A 57 4.25 -25.75 -15.38
CA ALA A 57 4.41 -24.41 -15.93
C ALA A 57 3.48 -23.38 -15.26
N THR A 58 2.23 -23.77 -14.98
CA THR A 58 1.26 -22.91 -14.29
C THR A 58 1.66 -22.64 -12.85
N VAL A 59 2.15 -23.66 -12.13
CA VAL A 59 2.61 -23.54 -10.75
C VAL A 59 3.89 -22.71 -10.66
N ARG A 60 4.83 -22.87 -11.60
CA ARG A 60 6.03 -22.04 -11.68
C ARG A 60 5.68 -20.56 -11.84
N ARG A 61 4.83 -20.22 -12.80
CA ARG A 61 4.34 -18.84 -13.01
C ARG A 61 3.65 -18.27 -11.78
N MET A 62 2.87 -19.08 -11.07
CA MET A 62 2.23 -18.67 -9.82
C MET A 62 3.24 -18.32 -8.73
N LEU A 63 4.32 -19.10 -8.62
CA LEU A 63 5.37 -18.89 -7.63
C LEU A 63 6.26 -17.70 -8.01
N ASP A 64 6.55 -17.49 -9.28
CA ASP A 64 7.25 -16.28 -9.74
C ASP A 64 6.42 -15.01 -9.44
N GLN A 65 5.08 -15.07 -9.58
CA GLN A 65 4.19 -13.98 -9.19
C GLN A 65 4.09 -13.77 -7.66
N ARG A 66 4.38 -14.80 -6.85
CA ARG A 66 4.56 -14.70 -5.40
C ARG A 66 5.90 -14.02 -5.06
N MET A 67 6.94 -14.21 -5.88
CA MET A 67 8.24 -13.53 -5.68
C MET A 67 8.17 -12.02 -5.95
N HIS A 68 7.36 -11.59 -6.92
CA HIS A 68 7.25 -10.17 -7.29
C HIS A 68 6.14 -9.39 -6.56
N ARG A 69 5.19 -10.06 -5.90
CA ARG A 69 4.10 -9.42 -5.14
C ARG A 69 4.04 -10.00 -3.74
N HIS A 70 4.13 -9.12 -2.74
CA HIS A 70 4.04 -9.45 -1.31
C HIS A 70 2.87 -10.40 -0.99
N LYS A 71 3.10 -11.25 0.03
CA LYS A 71 2.33 -12.39 0.54
C LYS A 71 0.88 -12.13 1.00
N GLY A 72 0.19 -11.11 0.47
CA GLY A 72 -1.12 -10.69 0.99
C GLY A 72 -2.04 -9.96 0.01
N ILE A 73 -1.74 -9.96 -1.30
CA ILE A 73 -2.61 -9.31 -2.28
C ILE A 73 -3.51 -10.37 -2.91
N SER A 74 -4.80 -10.32 -2.54
CA SER A 74 -5.89 -11.03 -3.20
C SER A 74 -5.85 -10.75 -4.69
N ASP A 75 -5.47 -11.76 -5.46
CA ASP A 75 -5.52 -11.70 -6.92
C ASP A 75 -6.33 -12.90 -7.38
N ASN A 76 -7.47 -12.61 -7.99
CA ASN A 76 -8.37 -13.59 -8.55
C ASN A 76 -7.60 -14.53 -9.48
N GLY A 77 -7.42 -15.78 -9.04
CA GLY A 77 -7.21 -17.01 -9.82
C GLY A 77 -6.45 -16.94 -11.16
N LEU A 78 -5.37 -17.71 -11.25
CA LEU A 78 -4.64 -18.00 -12.48
C LEU A 78 -5.58 -18.46 -13.62
N GLY A 79 -5.61 -17.67 -14.70
CA GLY A 79 -5.94 -18.16 -16.05
C GLY A 79 -7.41 -18.47 -16.35
N ARG A 80 -8.35 -18.06 -15.49
CA ARG A 80 -9.75 -17.89 -15.91
C ARG A 80 -10.00 -16.40 -15.97
N THR A 81 -10.48 -15.92 -17.12
CA THR A 81 -11.28 -14.69 -17.16
C THR A 81 -12.43 -14.93 -16.19
N SER A 82 -12.24 -14.55 -14.94
CA SER A 82 -13.30 -14.60 -13.92
C SER A 82 -14.48 -13.87 -14.56
N PRO A 83 -15.69 -14.45 -14.59
CA PRO A 83 -16.83 -13.70 -15.08
C PRO A 83 -16.84 -12.45 -14.23
N ARG A 84 -16.66 -11.26 -14.85
CA ARG A 84 -16.48 -9.96 -14.17
C ARG A 84 -17.32 -10.01 -12.90
N ARG A 85 -16.68 -10.22 -11.74
CA ARG A 85 -17.39 -10.48 -10.49
C ARG A 85 -18.24 -9.23 -10.35
N LYS A 86 -19.55 -9.35 -10.57
CA LYS A 86 -20.44 -8.18 -10.65
C LYS A 86 -20.23 -7.48 -9.33
N ILE A 87 -19.69 -6.27 -9.36
CA ILE A 87 -19.37 -5.50 -8.16
C ILE A 87 -20.64 -5.54 -7.32
N THR A 88 -20.56 -6.20 -6.17
CA THR A 88 -21.76 -6.39 -5.36
C THR A 88 -22.08 -5.06 -4.69
N ALA A 89 -23.35 -4.82 -4.36
CA ALA A 89 -23.72 -3.60 -3.63
C ALA A 89 -22.91 -3.44 -2.32
N ALA A 90 -22.52 -4.56 -1.69
CA ALA A 90 -21.64 -4.59 -0.54
C ALA A 90 -20.21 -4.13 -0.85
N ASP A 91 -19.66 -4.49 -2.02
CA ASP A 91 -18.33 -4.04 -2.45
C ASP A 91 -18.32 -2.53 -2.77
N LEU A 92 -19.38 -2.01 -3.39
CA LEU A 92 -19.55 -0.56 -3.61
C LEU A 92 -19.68 0.19 -2.29
N MET A 93 -20.46 -0.33 -1.33
CA MET A 93 -20.59 0.29 -0.01
C MET A 93 -19.26 0.34 0.73
N ARG A 94 -18.47 -0.75 0.70
CA ARG A 94 -17.14 -0.77 1.32
C ARG A 94 -16.16 0.19 0.66
N LEU A 95 -16.18 0.27 -0.68
CA LEU A 95 -15.35 1.23 -1.43
C LEU A 95 -15.73 2.66 -1.07
N TYR A 96 -17.02 2.97 -1.05
CA TYR A 96 -17.54 4.28 -0.67
C TYR A 96 -17.16 4.65 0.77
N GLN A 97 -17.35 3.74 1.73
CA GLN A 97 -16.96 3.96 3.14
C GLN A 97 -15.46 4.25 3.28
N THR A 98 -14.63 3.48 2.56
CA THR A 98 -13.19 3.66 2.58
C THR A 98 -12.79 5.02 1.99
N GLU A 99 -13.41 5.41 0.88
CA GLU A 99 -13.13 6.68 0.24
C GLU A 99 -13.64 7.88 1.07
N ALA A 100 -14.82 7.75 1.68
CA ALA A 100 -15.37 8.73 2.61
C ALA A 100 -14.47 8.93 3.84
N GLU A 101 -13.91 7.86 4.39
CA GLU A 101 -12.99 7.97 5.53
C GLU A 101 -11.67 8.64 5.13
N LYS A 102 -11.12 8.33 3.93
CA LYS A 102 -9.95 9.05 3.42
C LYS A 102 -10.24 10.54 3.24
N GLN A 103 -11.39 10.91 2.68
CA GLN A 103 -11.80 12.30 2.53
C GLN A 103 -11.95 12.99 3.89
N ARG A 104 -12.56 12.32 4.87
CA ARG A 104 -12.69 12.84 6.24
C ARG A 104 -11.32 13.11 6.88
N ILE A 105 -10.37 12.20 6.72
CA ILE A 105 -9.00 12.39 7.21
C ILE A 105 -8.31 13.53 6.48
N LEU A 106 -8.47 13.65 5.17
CA LEU A 106 -7.89 14.72 4.36
C LEU A 106 -8.39 16.10 4.82
N VAL A 107 -9.70 16.26 5.02
CA VAL A 107 -10.30 17.51 5.50
C VAL A 107 -9.78 17.86 6.90
N LYS A 108 -9.68 16.89 7.81
CA LYS A 108 -9.10 17.12 9.14
C LYS A 108 -7.65 17.58 9.07
N LYS A 109 -6.83 16.95 8.23
CA LYS A 109 -5.42 17.34 8.04
C LYS A 109 -5.30 18.75 7.45
N ALA A 110 -6.15 19.08 6.47
CA ALA A 110 -6.19 20.41 5.87
C ALA A 110 -6.56 21.49 6.90
N ASN A 111 -7.62 21.26 7.69
CA ASN A 111 -8.05 22.19 8.74
C ASN A 111 -6.95 22.39 9.80
N TYR A 112 -6.29 21.31 10.21
CA TYR A 112 -5.16 21.40 11.16
C TYR A 112 -3.99 22.22 10.59
N ALA A 113 -3.61 21.95 9.34
CA ALA A 113 -2.55 22.71 8.67
C ALA A 113 -2.92 24.19 8.51
N GLN A 114 -4.17 24.50 8.14
CA GLN A 114 -4.67 25.87 8.00
C GLN A 114 -4.65 26.61 9.34
N ALA A 115 -5.12 25.99 10.43
CA ALA A 115 -5.12 26.60 11.76
C ALA A 115 -3.68 26.91 12.22
N LYS A 116 -2.76 25.96 12.04
CA LYS A 116 -1.34 26.16 12.38
C LYS A 116 -0.68 27.25 11.54
N LEU A 117 -1.02 27.32 10.25
CA LEU A 117 -0.46 28.33 9.36
C LEU A 117 -1.02 29.72 9.66
N LEU A 118 -2.29 29.84 10.04
CA LEU A 118 -2.88 31.09 10.51
C LEU A 118 -2.17 31.58 11.77
N PHE A 119 -1.94 30.69 12.74
CA PHE A 119 -1.17 31.03 13.95
C PHE A 119 0.23 31.55 13.63
N ILE A 120 0.97 30.86 12.73
CA ILE A 120 2.32 31.30 12.32
C ILE A 120 2.28 32.67 11.65
N VAL A 121 1.30 32.91 10.76
CA VAL A 121 1.17 34.20 10.05
C VAL A 121 0.89 35.33 11.03
N GLU A 122 -0.03 35.14 11.98
CA GLU A 122 -0.34 36.18 12.97
C GLU A 122 0.82 36.43 13.93
N ALA A 123 1.50 35.38 14.42
CA ALA A 123 2.69 35.54 15.25
C ALA A 123 3.82 36.28 14.51
N LEU A 124 4.03 36.00 13.22
CA LEU A 124 5.02 36.72 12.42
C LEU A 124 4.62 38.16 12.16
N LYS A 125 3.34 38.47 11.97
CA LYS A 125 2.86 39.86 11.84
C LYS A 125 3.15 40.67 13.09
N GLU A 126 2.81 40.12 14.26
CA GLU A 126 3.07 40.77 15.55
C GLU A 126 4.56 40.98 15.77
N LEU A 127 5.38 39.97 15.48
CA LEU A 127 6.83 40.04 15.66
C LEU A 127 7.51 41.00 14.67
N LEU A 128 7.03 41.08 13.43
CA LEU A 128 7.55 42.02 12.43
C LEU A 128 7.07 43.46 12.63
N ALA A 129 6.01 43.68 13.42
CA ALA A 129 5.58 45.00 13.82
C ALA A 129 6.51 45.61 14.91
N ASP A 130 7.36 44.79 15.54
CA ASP A 130 8.34 45.24 16.52
C ASP A 130 9.64 45.73 15.85
N ASP A 131 9.96 47.01 16.03
CA ASP A 131 11.16 47.65 15.46
C ASP A 131 12.46 47.03 16.00
N GLY A 132 12.46 46.56 17.26
CA GLY A 132 13.61 45.89 17.87
C GLY A 132 13.94 44.57 17.17
N PHE A 133 12.92 43.76 16.92
CA PHE A 133 13.03 42.51 16.20
C PHE A 133 13.51 42.70 14.76
N THR A 134 12.94 43.66 14.02
CA THR A 134 13.38 43.92 12.64
C THR A 134 14.82 44.45 12.58
N THR A 135 15.24 45.22 13.58
CA THR A 135 16.64 45.69 13.72
C THR A 135 17.58 44.51 13.96
N LEU A 136 17.21 43.58 14.84
CA LEU A 136 17.98 42.36 15.09
C LEU A 136 18.11 41.48 13.84
N LEU A 137 17.02 41.30 13.09
CA LEU A 137 17.06 40.53 11.83
C LEU A 137 18.04 41.14 10.82
N ARG A 138 18.13 42.48 10.71
CA ARG A 138 19.11 43.13 9.82
C ARG A 138 20.53 42.95 10.31
N ALA A 139 20.76 43.09 11.62
CA ALA A 139 22.08 42.89 12.21
C ALA A 139 22.62 41.47 11.95
N GLU A 140 21.73 40.47 12.03
CA GLU A 140 22.05 39.05 11.82
C GLU A 140 21.94 38.59 10.36
N ARG A 141 21.61 39.49 9.41
CA ARG A 141 21.40 39.19 7.98
C ARG A 141 20.30 38.14 7.71
N LEU A 142 19.23 38.18 8.49
CA LEU A 142 18.05 37.31 8.40
C LEU A 142 16.78 38.04 7.91
N GLU A 143 16.96 39.15 7.19
CA GLU A 143 15.86 39.98 6.66
C GLU A 143 15.06 39.34 5.51
N THR A 144 15.54 38.26 4.91
CA THR A 144 14.88 37.60 3.78
C THR A 144 13.75 36.67 4.23
N MET A 145 12.59 36.77 3.59
CA MET A 145 11.42 35.94 3.88
C MET A 145 11.02 35.06 2.68
N PRO A 146 10.61 33.80 2.91
CA PRO A 146 10.02 32.97 1.87
C PRO A 146 8.78 33.63 1.23
N ARG A 147 8.74 33.69 -0.11
CA ARG A 147 7.68 34.36 -0.87
C ARG A 147 6.26 33.94 -0.47
N ALA A 148 6.04 32.66 -0.20
CA ALA A 148 4.74 32.13 0.19
C ALA A 148 4.26 32.63 1.57
N LEU A 149 5.17 32.88 2.51
CA LEU A 149 4.84 33.48 3.80
C LEU A 149 4.60 34.98 3.66
N LYS A 150 5.46 35.66 2.90
CA LYS A 150 5.31 37.09 2.62
C LYS A 150 3.94 37.41 2.03
N MET A 151 3.52 36.69 0.99
CA MET A 151 2.20 36.87 0.37
C MET A 151 1.04 36.69 1.37
N ARG A 152 1.13 35.72 2.29
CA ARG A 152 0.09 35.49 3.29
C ARG A 152 0.05 36.57 4.38
N ILE A 153 1.21 37.08 4.76
CA ILE A 153 1.33 38.20 5.71
C ILE A 153 0.75 39.47 5.08
N ASP A 154 1.07 39.73 3.81
CA ASP A 154 0.59 40.87 3.03
C ASP A 154 -0.92 40.78 2.69
N GLY A 155 -1.58 39.66 2.98
CA GLY A 155 -3.01 39.45 2.72
C GLY A 155 -3.34 38.99 1.29
N ASN A 156 -2.34 38.72 0.45
CA ASN A 156 -2.55 38.18 -0.89
C ASN A 156 -2.69 36.65 -0.82
N SER A 157 -3.92 36.14 -0.98
CA SER A 157 -4.16 34.71 -1.14
C SER A 157 -3.57 34.20 -2.45
N LEU A 158 -2.86 33.07 -2.41
CA LEU A 158 -2.58 32.30 -3.62
C LEU A 158 -3.92 31.81 -4.16
N SER A 159 -4.40 32.48 -5.21
CA SER A 159 -5.45 31.98 -6.09
C SER A 159 -4.89 30.89 -6.99
#